data_AF-A0A354F470-F1
#
_entry.id   AF-A0A354F470-F1
#
_cell.length_a   1.000
_cell.length_b   1.000
_cell.length_c   1.000
_cell.angle_alpha   90.00
_cell.angle_beta   90.00
_cell.angle_gamma   90.00
#
_symmetry.space_group_name_H-M   'P 1'
#
loop_
_entity.id
_entity.type
_entity.pdbx_description
1 polymer ?
#
loop_
_entity_poly.entity_id
_entity_poly.type
_entity_poly.pdbx_seq_one_letter_code
_entity_poly.pdbx_strand_id
1 'polypeptide(L)'
;MKSVVEWLVHMEEKAERIYERSADIFIIDDKEFSEFLRQLGSEERHHKQVILDVSEFIKKMEQVPDSKIAVDDETMQRIELPFIDIEKKLGEGRVAKADVFDFIITAEFSEWNDIFFYIVDSFKG
;
A
#
# COMPACT_ATOMS: atom_id res chain seq x y z
N MET A 1 -8.50 12.80 -9.50
CA MET A 1 -7.10 12.31 -9.56
C MET A 1 -6.31 12.67 -8.31
N LYS A 2 -6.25 13.94 -7.89
CA LYS A 2 -5.54 14.34 -6.65
C LYS A 2 -5.97 13.55 -5.40
N SER A 3 -7.28 13.36 -5.19
CA SER A 3 -7.80 12.55 -4.08
C SER A 3 -7.38 11.07 -4.14
N VAL A 4 -7.30 10.50 -5.35
CA VAL A 4 -6.85 9.10 -5.55
C VAL A 4 -5.35 8.99 -5.27
N VAL A 5 -4.54 9.96 -5.71
CA VAL A 5 -3.10 9.99 -5.42
C VAL A 5 -2.84 10.10 -3.91
N GLU A 6 -3.56 10.99 -3.22
CA GLU A 6 -3.46 11.12 -1.76
C GLU A 6 -3.88 9.82 -1.04
N TRP A 7 -4.95 9.18 -1.52
CA TRP A 7 -5.39 7.89 -1.00
C TRP A 7 -4.36 6.77 -1.23
N LEU A 8 -3.75 6.67 -2.41
CA LEU A 8 -2.70 5.68 -2.68
C LEU A 8 -1.49 5.86 -1.76
N VAL A 9 -1.02 7.10 -1.56
CA VAL A 9 0.09 7.39 -0.62
C VAL A 9 -0.22 6.84 0.77
N HIS A 10 -1.46 7.00 1.22
CA HIS A 10 -1.89 6.49 2.53
C HIS A 10 -1.92 4.96 2.60
N MET A 11 -2.33 4.30 1.51
CA MET A 11 -2.32 2.84 1.43
C MET A 11 -0.90 2.27 1.47
N GLU A 12 0.04 2.84 0.71
CA GLU A 12 1.46 2.44 0.73
C GLU A 12 2.06 2.59 2.13
N GLU A 13 1.75 3.71 2.78
CA GLU A 13 2.23 3.97 4.13
C GLU A 13 1.62 3.00 5.16
N LYS A 14 0.37 2.58 4.99
CA LYS A 14 -0.24 1.54 5.81
C LYS A 14 0.42 0.19 5.58
N ALA A 15 0.65 -0.22 4.32
CA ALA A 15 1.31 -1.47 3.99
C ALA A 15 2.72 -1.54 4.61
N GLU A 16 3.52 -0.49 4.39
CA GLU A 16 4.84 -0.31 4.98
C GLU A 16 4.82 -0.55 6.50
N ARG A 17 3.93 0.16 7.22
CA ARG A 17 3.82 0.04 8.68
C ARG A 17 3.40 -1.35 9.13
N ILE A 18 2.47 -1.99 8.42
CA ILE A 18 2.00 -3.34 8.76
C ILE A 18 3.15 -4.34 8.60
N TYR A 19 3.91 -4.24 7.51
CA TYR A 19 5.06 -5.11 7.28
C TYR A 19 6.17 -4.88 8.29
N GLU A 20 6.55 -3.63 8.59
CA GLU A 20 7.56 -3.33 9.60
C GLU A 20 7.16 -3.83 11.00
N ARG A 21 5.92 -3.59 11.42
CA ARG A 21 5.41 -4.07 12.72
C ARG A 21 5.34 -5.59 12.78
N SER A 22 4.92 -6.23 11.69
CA SER A 22 4.89 -7.70 11.62
C SER A 22 6.31 -8.26 11.68
N ALA A 23 7.28 -7.64 11.00
CA ALA A 23 8.67 -8.04 11.04
C ALA A 23 9.24 -8.00 12.47
N ASP A 24 8.90 -6.97 13.24
CA ASP A 24 9.34 -6.84 14.64
C ASP A 24 8.78 -7.97 15.54
N ILE A 25 7.57 -8.46 15.26
CA ILE A 25 6.96 -9.58 16.01
C ILE A 25 7.70 -10.89 15.73
N PHE A 26 8.07 -11.15 14.47
CA PHE A 26 8.67 -12.43 14.06
C PHE A 26 10.21 -12.47 14.17
N ILE A 27 10.87 -11.37 14.56
CA ILE A 27 12.34 -11.26 14.54
C ILE A 27 13.09 -12.36 15.33
N ILE A 28 12.50 -12.86 16.42
CA ILE A 28 13.12 -13.87 17.28
C ILE A 28 12.81 -15.29 16.79
N ASP A 29 11.55 -15.57 16.50
CA ASP A 29 11.08 -16.94 16.22
C ASP A 29 11.21 -17.32 14.73
N ASP A 30 11.27 -16.32 13.83
CA ASP A 30 11.32 -16.52 12.38
C ASP A 30 12.02 -15.35 11.67
N LYS A 31 13.36 -15.32 11.77
CA LYS A 31 14.20 -14.25 11.22
C LYS A 31 14.07 -14.11 9.69
N GLU A 32 13.94 -15.22 8.97
CA GLU A 32 13.79 -15.20 7.51
C GLU A 32 12.50 -14.49 7.11
N PHE A 33 11.38 -14.84 7.77
CA PHE A 33 10.11 -14.16 7.52
C PHE A 33 10.15 -12.68 7.95
N SER A 34 10.80 -12.36 9.07
CA SER A 34 11.02 -10.97 9.49
C SER A 34 11.80 -10.16 8.44
N GLU A 35 12.89 -10.70 7.90
CA GLU A 35 13.70 -10.04 6.85
C GLU A 35 12.90 -9.85 5.56
N PHE A 36 12.13 -10.86 5.15
CA PHE A 36 11.21 -10.75 4.01
C PHE A 36 10.18 -9.62 4.20
N LEU A 37 9.55 -9.53 5.38
CA LEU A 37 8.62 -8.45 5.69
C LEU A 37 9.29 -7.06 5.68
N ARG A 38 10.53 -6.94 6.16
CA ARG A 38 11.27 -5.68 6.07
C ARG A 38 11.56 -5.29 4.63
N GLN A 39 11.84 -6.26 3.77
CA GLN A 39 12.01 -6.02 2.34
C GLN A 39 10.71 -5.49 1.73
N LEU A 40 9.57 -6.15 1.97
CA LEU A 40 8.26 -5.66 1.50
C LEU A 40 8.01 -4.22 1.97
N GLY A 41 8.21 -3.92 3.26
CA GLY A 41 8.05 -2.54 3.76
C GLY A 41 8.97 -1.52 3.07
N SER A 42 10.18 -1.93 2.67
CA SER A 42 11.08 -1.09 1.88
C SER A 42 10.60 -0.88 0.44
N GLU A 43 9.94 -1.87 -0.16
CA GLU A 43 9.33 -1.78 -1.48
C GLU A 43 8.16 -0.80 -1.46
N GLU A 44 7.27 -0.86 -0.46
CA GLU A 44 6.16 0.08 -0.30
C GLU A 44 6.62 1.52 -0.04
N ARG A 45 7.73 1.68 0.70
CA ARG A 45 8.38 2.99 0.85
C ARG A 45 8.82 3.56 -0.51
N HIS A 46 9.34 2.71 -1.40
CA HIS A 46 9.71 3.11 -2.74
C HIS A 46 8.48 3.47 -3.59
N HIS A 47 7.44 2.64 -3.56
CA HIS A 47 6.16 2.91 -4.25
C HIS A 47 5.55 4.24 -3.81
N LYS A 48 5.48 4.49 -2.49
CA LYS A 48 5.06 5.77 -1.91
C LYS A 48 5.84 6.95 -2.49
N GLN A 49 7.16 6.84 -2.59
CA GLN A 49 7.99 7.91 -3.15
C GLN A 49 7.67 8.16 -4.63
N VAL A 50 7.46 7.11 -5.42
CA VAL A 50 7.06 7.24 -6.83
C VAL A 50 5.72 7.99 -6.95
N ILE A 51 4.73 7.68 -6.11
CA ILE A 51 3.43 8.37 -6.12
C ILE A 51 3.59 9.84 -5.69
N LEU A 52 4.42 10.13 -4.69
CA LEU A 52 4.71 11.49 -4.26
C LEU A 52 5.36 12.31 -5.38
N ASP A 53 6.29 11.72 -6.13
CA ASP A 53 6.92 12.37 -7.28
C ASP A 53 5.89 12.69 -8.36
N VAL A 54 4.94 11.77 -8.63
CA VAL A 54 3.79 12.01 -9.52
C VAL A 54 2.90 13.14 -8.98
N SER A 55 2.62 13.16 -7.68
CA SER A 55 1.83 14.22 -7.03
C SER A 55 2.47 15.61 -7.21
N GLU A 56 3.79 15.70 -7.04
CA GLU A 56 4.54 16.94 -7.25
C GLU A 56 4.59 17.36 -8.72
N PHE A 57 4.64 16.39 -9.66
CA PHE A 57 4.53 16.67 -11.08
C PHE A 57 3.17 17.26 -11.44
N ILE A 58 2.08 16.63 -10.98
CA ILE A 58 0.70 17.08 -11.19
C ILE A 58 0.49 18.53 -10.69
N LYS A 59 1.03 18.87 -9.51
CA LYS A 59 0.92 20.23 -8.93
C LYS A 59 1.56 21.32 -9.81
N LYS A 60 2.53 20.96 -10.65
CA LYS A 60 3.24 21.88 -11.54
C LYS A 60 2.60 22.00 -12.92
N MET A 61 1.61 21.17 -13.25
CA MET A 61 0.89 21.22 -14.53
C MET A 61 -0.22 22.28 -14.49
N GLU A 62 -0.33 23.09 -15.55
CA GLU A 62 -1.46 24.01 -15.73
C GLU A 62 -2.79 23.28 -15.99
N GLN A 63 -2.72 22.08 -16.60
CA GLN A 63 -3.86 21.20 -16.84
C GLN A 63 -3.50 19.77 -16.48
N VAL A 64 -4.27 19.19 -15.57
CA VAL A 64 -4.15 17.77 -15.20
C VAL A 64 -5.04 16.98 -16.17
N PRO A 65 -4.53 15.93 -16.84
CA PRO A 65 -5.36 15.08 -17.69
C PRO A 65 -6.56 14.53 -16.93
N ASP A 66 -7.72 14.50 -17.58
CA ASP A 66 -8.89 13.84 -17.00
C ASP A 66 -8.57 12.36 -16.75
N SER A 67 -8.85 11.92 -15.52
CA SER A 67 -8.69 10.52 -15.15
C SER A 67 -9.68 9.67 -15.94
N LYS A 68 -9.20 8.66 -16.66
CA LYS A 68 -10.08 7.67 -17.31
C LYS A 68 -10.65 6.66 -16.33
N ILE A 69 -10.15 6.64 -15.10
CA ILE A 69 -10.68 5.83 -14.00
C ILE A 69 -11.24 6.73 -12.90
N ALA A 70 -12.39 6.35 -12.37
CA ALA A 70 -12.88 6.81 -11.08
C ALA A 70 -12.79 5.62 -10.14
N VAL A 71 -12.05 5.77 -9.04
CA VAL A 71 -12.08 4.80 -7.95
C VAL A 71 -13.24 5.21 -7.06
N ASP A 72 -14.29 4.41 -7.04
CA ASP A 72 -15.46 4.67 -6.21
C ASP A 72 -15.20 4.30 -4.74
N ASP A 73 -16.04 4.81 -3.85
CA ASP A 73 -15.90 4.59 -2.41
C ASP A 73 -16.03 3.10 -2.05
N GLU A 74 -16.78 2.32 -2.84
CA GLU A 74 -16.93 0.87 -2.64
C GLU A 74 -15.60 0.13 -2.87
N THR A 75 -14.90 0.48 -3.95
CA THR A 75 -13.58 -0.08 -4.29
C THR A 75 -12.55 0.33 -3.24
N MET A 76 -12.54 1.60 -2.82
CA MET A 76 -11.63 2.06 -1.75
C MET A 76 -11.87 1.29 -0.45
N GLN A 77 -13.14 1.13 -0.03
CA GLN A 77 -13.47 0.38 1.17
C GLN A 77 -13.06 -1.09 1.06
N ARG A 78 -13.31 -1.74 -0.08
CA ARG A 78 -12.91 -3.13 -0.32
C ARG A 78 -11.39 -3.32 -0.15
N ILE A 79 -10.61 -2.38 -0.66
CA ILE A 79 -9.14 -2.39 -0.57
C ILE A 79 -8.67 -2.09 0.87
N GLU A 80 -9.36 -1.22 1.60
CA GLU A 80 -8.98 -0.85 2.97
C GLU A 80 -9.31 -1.91 4.03
N LEU A 81 -10.35 -2.72 3.82
CA LEU A 81 -10.82 -3.70 4.80
C LEU A 81 -9.72 -4.67 5.30
N PRO A 82 -8.93 -5.33 4.42
CA PRO A 82 -7.83 -6.20 4.85
C PRO A 82 -6.80 -5.50 5.74
N PHE A 83 -6.52 -4.22 5.48
CA PHE A 83 -5.59 -3.42 6.27
C PHE A 83 -6.13 -3.18 7.68
N ILE A 84 -7.41 -2.82 7.78
CA ILE A 84 -8.08 -2.61 9.08
C ILE A 84 -8.06 -3.90 9.90
N ASP A 85 -8.35 -5.04 9.26
CA ASP A 85 -8.41 -6.33 9.93
C ASP A 85 -7.05 -6.78 10.48
N ILE A 86 -5.98 -6.64 9.69
CA ILE A 86 -4.64 -7.01 10.15
C ILE A 86 -4.10 -6.03 11.21
N GLU A 87 -4.37 -4.73 11.07
CA GLU A 87 -3.98 -3.73 12.08
C GLU A 87 -4.62 -4.03 13.44
N LYS A 88 -5.88 -4.46 13.44
CA LYS A 88 -6.58 -4.90 14.65
C LYS A 88 -5.91 -6.12 15.28
N LYS A 89 -5.60 -7.15 14.48
CA LYS A 89 -4.89 -8.36 14.97
C LYS A 89 -3.50 -8.04 15.54
N LEU A 90 -2.77 -7.13 14.88
CA LEU A 90 -1.49 -6.61 15.35
C LEU A 90 -1.63 -5.83 16.67
N GLY A 91 -2.66 -4.99 16.80
CA GLY A 91 -2.95 -4.23 18.02
C GLY A 91 -3.32 -5.12 19.21
N GLU A 92 -3.98 -6.25 18.97
CA GLU A 92 -4.35 -7.22 19.99
C GLU A 92 -3.21 -8.20 20.36
N GLY A 93 -2.09 -8.18 19.62
CA GLY A 93 -0.99 -9.14 19.81
C GLY A 93 -1.35 -10.59 19.47
N ARG A 94 -2.38 -10.79 18.63
CA ARG A 94 -2.92 -12.11 18.26
C ARG A 94 -2.59 -12.50 16.82
N VAL A 95 -1.65 -11.80 16.18
CA VAL A 95 -1.32 -12.05 14.78
C VAL A 95 -0.54 -13.36 14.65
N ALA A 96 -1.07 -14.30 13.87
CA ALA A 96 -0.33 -15.48 13.45
C ALA A 96 0.38 -15.21 12.12
N LYS A 97 1.43 -15.99 11.83
CA LYS A 97 2.13 -15.93 10.54
C LYS A 97 1.18 -16.08 9.35
N ALA A 98 0.18 -16.96 9.46
CA ALA A 98 -0.83 -17.16 8.43
C ALA A 98 -1.66 -15.89 8.16
N ASP A 99 -2.03 -15.14 9.20
CA ASP A 99 -2.77 -13.88 9.04
C ASP A 99 -1.97 -12.85 8.23
N VAL A 100 -0.66 -12.77 8.46
CA VAL A 100 0.23 -11.87 7.72
C VAL A 100 0.39 -12.34 6.28
N PHE A 101 0.51 -13.65 6.03
CA PHE A 101 0.58 -14.19 4.68
C PHE A 101 -0.70 -13.92 3.88
N ASP A 102 -1.86 -14.16 4.47
CA ASP A 102 -3.15 -13.88 3.84
C ASP A 102 -3.28 -12.39 3.53
N PHE A 103 -2.82 -11.52 4.43
CA PHE A 103 -2.75 -10.09 4.18
C PHE A 103 -1.82 -9.74 3.01
N ILE A 104 -0.60 -10.28 2.97
CA ILE A 104 0.35 -10.05 1.87
C ILE A 104 -0.28 -10.43 0.54
N ILE A 105 -0.84 -11.64 0.42
CA ILE A 105 -1.48 -12.10 -0.81
C ILE A 105 -2.64 -11.16 -1.18
N THR A 106 -3.42 -10.74 -0.20
CA THR A 106 -4.57 -9.85 -0.48
C THR A 106 -4.11 -8.47 -0.93
N ALA A 107 -3.11 -7.87 -0.28
CA ALA A 107 -2.61 -6.55 -0.61
C ALA A 107 -1.91 -6.53 -1.97
N GLU A 108 -0.97 -7.45 -2.19
CA GLU A 108 -0.10 -7.51 -3.38
C GLU A 108 -0.85 -7.90 -4.66
N PHE A 109 -1.99 -8.58 -4.53
CA PHE A 109 -2.86 -8.96 -5.66
C PHE A 109 -4.16 -8.18 -5.68
N SER A 110 -4.27 -7.08 -4.93
CA SER A 110 -5.45 -6.21 -4.98
C SER A 110 -5.41 -5.24 -6.15
N GLU A 111 -6.59 -4.74 -6.51
CA GLU A 111 -6.78 -3.69 -7.52
C GLU A 111 -6.04 -2.38 -7.17
N TRP A 112 -5.58 -2.23 -5.92
CA TRP A 112 -4.71 -1.14 -5.50
C TRP A 112 -3.46 -1.03 -6.38
N ASN A 113 -2.83 -2.17 -6.70
CA ASN A 113 -1.65 -2.23 -7.56
C ASN A 113 -1.97 -1.84 -9.01
N ASP A 114 -3.13 -2.23 -9.53
CA ASP A 114 -3.59 -1.82 -10.86
C ASP A 114 -3.81 -0.30 -10.93
N ILE A 115 -4.38 0.29 -9.87
CA ILE A 115 -4.58 1.74 -9.76
C ILE A 115 -3.21 2.45 -9.66
N PHE A 116 -2.27 1.91 -8.89
CA PHE A 116 -0.89 2.40 -8.84
C PHE A 116 -0.26 2.45 -10.24
N PHE A 117 -0.27 1.33 -10.96
CA PHE A 117 0.30 1.26 -12.31
C PHE A 117 -0.37 2.23 -13.27
N TYR A 118 -1.71 2.33 -13.25
CA TYR A 118 -2.43 3.28 -14.08
C TYR A 118 -1.97 4.73 -13.84
N ILE A 119 -1.83 5.13 -12.57
CA ILE A 119 -1.39 6.49 -12.24
C ILE A 119 0.05 6.70 -12.72
N VAL A 120 0.97 5.80 -12.36
CA VAL A 120 2.38 5.96 -12.73
C VAL A 120 2.55 6.02 -14.26
N ASP A 121 1.89 5.13 -15.01
CA ASP A 121 2.01 5.10 -16.46
C ASP A 121 1.28 6.26 -17.15
N SER A 122 0.25 6.84 -16.54
CA SER A 122 -0.40 8.05 -17.05
C SER A 122 0.52 9.30 -16.97
N PHE A 123 1.57 9.24 -16.15
CA PHE A 123 2.52 10.34 -15.94
C PHE A 123 3.97 10.02 -16.35
N LYS A 124 4.24 8.80 -16.81
CA LYS A 124 5.44 8.49 -17.60
C LYS A 124 5.21 9.00 -19.03
N GLY A 125 5.85 10.11 -19.37
CA GLY A 125 5.89 10.63 -20.75
C GLY A 125 6.57 9.65 -21.70
#